data_AF-M0BV43-F1
#
_entry.id   AF-M0BV43-F1
#
_cell.length_a   1.000
_cell.length_b   1.000
_cell.length_c   1.000
_cell.angle_alpha   90.00
_cell.angle_beta   90.00
_cell.angle_gamma   90.00
#
_symmetry.space_group_name_H-M   'P 1'
#
loop_
_entity.id
_entity.type
_entity.pdbx_description
1 polymer ?
#
loop_
_entity_poly.entity_id
_entity_poly.type
_entity_poly.pdbx_seq_one_letter_code
_entity_poly.pdbx_strand_id
1 'polypeptide(L)'
;MTDAPQYLLVIYRATREADGEEPIAPGYVAEELDRSPSTATETLQRLEAQGYLEYKPYEGATLTDRGRETAAELHERYVVLSAFFRDVLELPEPRQEAMQLVGSVSSVVTERVAETLLDAEKAEADERPPSVE
;
A
#
# COMPACT_ATOMS: atom_id res chain seq x y z
N MET A 1 -11.28 -12.37 7.35
CA MET A 1 -10.26 -11.53 8.02
C MET A 1 -10.02 -10.34 7.10
N THR A 2 -9.91 -9.14 7.66
CA THR A 2 -10.33 -7.90 6.99
C THR A 2 -9.31 -7.41 5.95
N ASP A 3 -9.52 -7.72 4.66
CA ASP A 3 -8.71 -7.21 3.54
C ASP A 3 -8.91 -5.69 3.26
N ALA A 4 -9.62 -4.97 4.14
CA ALA A 4 -9.98 -3.56 3.94
C ALA A 4 -8.78 -2.64 3.67
N PRO A 5 -7.64 -2.77 4.39
CA PRO A 5 -6.46 -1.94 4.13
C PRO A 5 -5.89 -2.14 2.72
N GLN A 6 -5.88 -3.37 2.21
CA GLN A 6 -5.36 -3.67 0.88
C GLN A 6 -6.22 -3.03 -0.22
N TYR A 7 -7.55 -3.03 -0.07
CA TYR A 7 -8.45 -2.38 -1.03
C TYR A 7 -8.21 -0.87 -1.10
N LEU A 8 -8.10 -0.20 0.06
CA LEU A 8 -7.81 1.24 0.11
C LEU A 8 -6.44 1.55 -0.51
N LEU A 9 -5.43 0.73 -0.22
CA LEU A 9 -4.09 0.89 -0.77
C LEU A 9 -4.06 0.70 -2.30
N VAL A 10 -4.73 -0.34 -2.83
CA VAL A 10 -4.80 -0.60 -4.27
C VAL A 10 -5.49 0.54 -5.00
N ILE A 11 -6.65 1.00 -4.50
CA ILE A 11 -7.37 2.13 -5.11
C ILE A 11 -6.47 3.39 -5.09
N TYR A 12 -5.84 3.69 -3.95
CA TYR A 12 -4.97 4.85 -3.83
C TYR A 12 -3.78 4.80 -4.80
N ARG A 13 -3.12 3.63 -4.92
CA ARG A 13 -2.03 3.45 -5.87
C ARG A 13 -2.50 3.61 -7.31
N ALA A 14 -3.61 2.99 -7.68
CA ALA A 14 -4.18 3.11 -9.01
C ALA A 14 -4.51 4.57 -9.36
N THR A 15 -5.13 5.31 -8.44
CA THR A 15 -5.41 6.74 -8.63
C THR A 15 -4.14 7.56 -8.83
N ARG A 16 -3.02 7.24 -8.15
CA ARG A 16 -1.75 7.95 -8.33
C ARG A 16 -1.02 7.58 -9.63
N GLU A 17 -1.09 6.32 -10.02
CA GLU A 17 -0.43 5.81 -11.24
C GLU A 17 -1.16 6.26 -12.52
N ALA A 18 -2.48 6.47 -12.45
CA ALA A 18 -3.33 6.91 -13.57
C ALA A 18 -3.60 8.42 -13.60
N ASP A 19 -2.69 9.27 -13.12
CA ASP A 19 -2.82 10.74 -13.10
C ASP A 19 -4.14 11.27 -12.47
N GLY A 20 -4.71 10.52 -11.52
CA GLY A 20 -5.96 10.90 -10.85
C GLY A 20 -7.24 10.42 -11.54
N GLU A 21 -7.16 9.52 -12.53
CA GLU A 21 -8.34 8.88 -13.11
C GLU A 21 -9.09 8.05 -12.07
N GLU A 22 -10.22 8.61 -11.65
CA GLU A 22 -11.24 7.96 -10.83
C GLU A 22 -12.56 8.02 -11.62
N PRO A 23 -13.48 7.08 -11.40
CA PRO A 23 -13.46 5.98 -10.43
C PRO A 23 -12.63 4.75 -10.86
N ILE A 24 -12.13 3.99 -9.87
CA ILE A 24 -11.39 2.74 -10.11
C ILE A 24 -12.36 1.56 -10.25
N ALA A 25 -12.24 0.79 -11.34
CA ALA A 25 -13.13 -0.33 -11.62
C ALA A 25 -12.99 -1.46 -10.57
N PRO A 26 -14.09 -2.08 -10.10
CA PRO A 26 -14.02 -3.16 -9.11
C PRO A 26 -13.28 -4.40 -9.63
N GLY A 27 -13.34 -4.63 -10.94
CA GLY A 27 -12.61 -5.72 -11.60
C GLY A 27 -11.10 -5.55 -11.50
N TYR A 28 -10.61 -4.32 -11.62
CA TYR A 28 -9.19 -4.00 -11.43
C TYR A 28 -8.75 -4.32 -9.99
N VAL A 29 -9.52 -3.86 -8.99
CA VAL A 29 -9.20 -4.12 -7.58
C VAL A 29 -9.26 -5.62 -7.25
N ALA A 30 -10.20 -6.34 -7.84
CA ALA A 30 -10.32 -7.79 -7.69
C ALA A 30 -9.11 -8.53 -8.27
N GLU A 31 -8.64 -8.14 -9.44
CA GLU A 31 -7.45 -8.71 -10.10
C GLU A 31 -6.18 -8.45 -9.29
N GLU A 32 -5.93 -7.20 -8.88
CA GLU A 32 -4.75 -6.81 -8.09
C GLU A 32 -4.66 -7.53 -6.74
N LEU A 33 -5.80 -7.93 -6.16
CA LEU A 33 -5.86 -8.60 -4.86
C LEU A 33 -6.11 -10.11 -4.95
N ASP A 34 -6.16 -10.67 -6.16
CA ASP A 34 -6.50 -12.06 -6.44
C ASP A 34 -7.80 -12.51 -5.73
N ARG A 35 -8.86 -11.69 -5.88
CA ARG A 35 -10.18 -11.90 -5.28
C ARG A 35 -11.26 -12.09 -6.33
N SER A 36 -12.32 -12.80 -5.95
CA SER A 36 -13.49 -12.88 -6.82
C SER A 36 -14.18 -11.51 -6.94
N PRO A 37 -14.78 -11.18 -8.11
CA PRO A 37 -15.53 -9.94 -8.29
C PRO A 37 -16.65 -9.72 -7.25
N SER A 38 -17.27 -10.82 -6.79
CA SER A 38 -18.28 -10.79 -5.73
C SER A 38 -17.71 -10.34 -4.39
N THR A 39 -16.57 -10.89 -3.98
CA THR A 39 -15.87 -10.53 -2.72
C THR A 39 -15.39 -9.08 -2.76
N ALA A 40 -14.89 -8.65 -3.92
CA ALA A 40 -14.47 -7.26 -4.11
C ALA A 40 -15.64 -6.30 -3.96
N THR A 41 -16.76 -6.58 -4.63
CA THR A 41 -17.98 -5.76 -4.53
C THR A 41 -18.49 -5.67 -3.08
N GLU A 42 -18.55 -6.80 -2.37
CA GLU A 42 -18.98 -6.83 -0.96
C GLU A 42 -18.05 -6.00 -0.07
N THR A 43 -16.74 -6.09 -0.28
CA THR A 43 -15.76 -5.34 0.51
C THR A 43 -15.82 -3.85 0.21
N LEU A 44 -16.01 -3.45 -1.04
CA LEU A 44 -16.19 -2.06 -1.45
C LEU A 44 -17.45 -1.45 -0.82
N GLN A 45 -18.59 -2.14 -0.88
CA GLN A 45 -19.83 -1.70 -0.24
C GLN A 45 -19.66 -1.56 1.28
N ARG A 46 -18.91 -2.46 1.92
CA ARG A 46 -18.61 -2.37 3.34
C ARG A 46 -17.73 -1.16 3.68
N LEU A 47 -16.75 -0.84 2.84
CA LEU A 47 -15.89 0.34 2.98
C LEU A 47 -16.67 1.64 2.76
N GLU A 48 -17.62 1.63 1.83
CA GLU A 48 -18.57 2.73 1.62
C GLU A 48 -19.43 2.96 2.86
N ALA A 49 -20.00 1.91 3.44
CA ALA A 49 -20.77 2.02 4.69
C ALA A 49 -19.95 2.56 5.87
N GLN A 50 -18.62 2.45 5.81
CA GLN A 50 -17.68 3.00 6.81
C GLN A 50 -17.19 4.42 6.47
N GLY A 51 -17.55 4.95 5.30
CA GLY A 51 -17.22 6.30 4.84
C GLY A 51 -15.80 6.45 4.27
N TYR A 52 -15.14 5.36 3.86
CA TYR A 52 -13.80 5.42 3.27
C TYR A 52 -13.83 5.61 1.75
N LEU A 53 -14.92 5.27 1.07
CA LEU A 53 -15.03 5.41 -0.37
C LEU A 53 -16.49 5.62 -0.77
N GLU A 54 -16.72 6.08 -1.99
CA GLU A 54 -18.00 6.06 -2.66
C GLU A 54 -17.96 4.96 -3.72
N TYR A 55 -18.92 4.04 -3.71
CA TYR A 55 -18.98 2.95 -4.67
C TYR A 55 -20.24 3.06 -5.54
N LYS A 56 -20.03 3.15 -6.85
CA LYS A 56 -21.11 3.17 -7.82
C LYS A 56 -21.05 1.93 -8.71
N PRO A 57 -22.13 1.13 -8.80
CA PRO A 57 -22.18 -0.01 -9.72
C PRO A 57 -21.82 0.43 -11.15
N TYR A 58 -20.97 -0.34 -11.82
CA TYR A 58 -20.48 -0.10 -13.19
C TYR A 58 -19.59 1.13 -13.40
N GLU A 59 -19.57 2.09 -12.46
CA GLU A 59 -18.66 3.24 -12.50
C GLU A 59 -17.36 2.91 -11.75
N GLY A 60 -17.45 2.42 -10.51
CA GLY A 60 -16.30 2.00 -9.71
C GLY A 60 -16.25 2.65 -8.33
N ALA A 61 -15.06 2.66 -7.74
CA ALA A 61 -14.80 3.17 -6.40
C ALA A 61 -13.93 4.43 -6.45
N THR A 62 -14.33 5.43 -5.68
CA THR A 62 -13.61 6.71 -5.50
C THR A 62 -13.34 6.88 -4.01
N LEU A 63 -12.10 7.22 -3.63
CA LEU A 63 -11.80 7.43 -2.20
C LEU A 63 -12.43 8.74 -1.71
N THR A 64 -13.03 8.70 -0.52
CA THR A 64 -13.40 9.92 0.22
C THR A 64 -12.12 10.57 0.79
N ASP A 65 -12.20 11.80 1.30
CA ASP A 65 -11.05 12.45 1.95
C ASP A 65 -10.47 11.60 3.09
N ARG A 66 -11.36 11.04 3.92
CA ARG A 66 -10.99 10.09 4.99
C ARG A 66 -10.34 8.83 4.44
N GLY A 67 -10.86 8.30 3.33
CA GLY A 67 -10.29 7.17 2.62
C GLY A 67 -8.88 7.44 2.13
N ARG A 68 -8.66 8.60 1.52
CA ARG A 68 -7.36 9.03 1.01
C ARG A 68 -6.35 9.20 2.11
N GLU A 69 -6.71 9.83 3.23
CA GLU A 69 -5.82 9.96 4.38
C GLU A 69 -5.39 8.58 4.91
N THR A 70 -6.36 7.69 5.13
CA THR A 70 -6.09 6.32 5.58
C THR A 70 -5.23 5.54 4.58
N ALA A 71 -5.53 5.66 3.28
CA ALA A 71 -4.80 4.96 2.23
C ALA A 71 -3.39 5.51 2.02
N ALA A 72 -3.18 6.81 2.23
CA ALA A 72 -1.86 7.43 2.20
C ALA A 72 -0.98 6.90 3.33
N GLU A 73 -1.49 6.80 4.56
CA GLU A 73 -0.76 6.17 5.66
C GLU A 73 -0.40 4.71 5.36
N LEU A 74 -1.35 3.94 4.81
CA LEU A 74 -1.09 2.56 4.39
C LEU A 74 -0.04 2.50 3.28
N HIS A 75 -0.03 3.45 2.35
CA HIS A 75 0.96 3.53 1.30
C HIS A 75 2.36 3.83 1.84
N GLU A 76 2.49 4.74 2.80
CA GLU A 76 3.77 4.99 3.48
C GLU A 76 4.30 3.73 4.15
N ARG A 77 3.43 3.02 4.89
CA ARG A 77 3.79 1.73 5.53
C ARG A 77 4.22 0.70 4.51
N TYR A 78 3.48 0.59 3.40
CA TYR A 78 3.78 -0.33 2.32
C TYR A 78 5.16 -0.06 1.71
N VAL A 79 5.52 1.21 1.46
CA VAL A 79 6.82 1.59 0.89
C VAL A 79 7.96 1.21 1.84
N VAL A 80 7.84 1.55 3.12
CA VAL A 80 8.86 1.24 4.13
C VAL A 80 9.04 -0.28 4.29
N LEU A 81 7.94 -1.03 4.42
CA LEU A 81 7.99 -2.48 4.51
C LEU A 81 8.59 -3.12 3.25
N SER A 82 8.21 -2.62 2.06
CA SER A 82 8.76 -3.10 0.79
C SER A 82 10.27 -2.87 0.68
N ALA A 83 10.77 -1.72 1.15
CA ALA A 83 12.19 -1.43 1.20
C ALA A 83 12.91 -2.36 2.18
N PHE A 84 12.38 -2.52 3.39
CA PHE A 84 12.96 -3.42 4.39
C PHE A 84 13.01 -4.88 3.93
N PHE A 85 11.92 -5.38 3.36
CA PHE A 85 11.87 -6.75 2.85
C PHE A 85 12.79 -7.00 1.67
N ARG A 86 13.08 -5.96 0.88
CA ARG A 86 14.03 -6.03 -0.23
C ARG A 86 15.48 -5.92 0.24
N ASP A 87 15.80 -4.90 1.02
CA ASP A 87 17.19 -4.49 1.28
C ASP A 87 17.79 -5.21 2.49
N VAL A 88 16.95 -5.60 3.47
CA VAL A 88 17.43 -6.23 4.71
C VAL A 88 17.11 -7.73 4.74
N LEU A 89 15.89 -8.12 4.33
CA LEU A 89 15.49 -9.52 4.34
C LEU A 89 15.71 -10.24 3.01
N GLU A 90 15.97 -9.49 1.93
CA GLU A 90 16.20 -10.02 0.58
C GLU A 90 15.13 -11.04 0.12
N LEU A 91 13.86 -10.76 0.45
CA LEU A 91 12.76 -11.64 0.09
C LEU A 91 12.57 -11.65 -1.45
N PRO A 92 12.12 -12.77 -2.03
CA PRO A 92 11.89 -12.86 -3.47
C PRO A 92 10.75 -11.95 -3.96
N GLU A 93 9.72 -11.73 -3.12
CA GLU A 93 8.52 -10.96 -3.48
C GLU A 93 8.21 -9.88 -2.42
N PRO A 94 9.12 -8.92 -2.19
CA PRO A 94 9.06 -8.01 -1.04
C PRO A 94 7.80 -7.11 -1.06
N ARG A 95 7.35 -6.73 -2.25
CA ARG A 95 6.12 -5.95 -2.45
C ARG A 95 4.86 -6.74 -2.12
N GLN A 96 4.84 -8.03 -2.44
CA GLN A 96 3.68 -8.88 -2.17
C GLN A 96 3.55 -9.12 -0.66
N GLU A 97 4.68 -9.39 0.01
CA GLU A 97 4.73 -9.54 1.47
C GLU A 97 4.32 -8.25 2.19
N ALA A 98 4.79 -7.10 1.72
CA ALA A 98 4.38 -5.80 2.26
C ALA A 98 2.87 -5.56 2.13
N MET A 99 2.27 -5.93 0.99
CA MET A 99 0.83 -5.82 0.75
C MET A 99 0.02 -6.66 1.75
N GLN A 100 0.48 -7.88 2.07
CA GLN A 100 -0.20 -8.73 3.04
C GLN A 100 -0.11 -8.19 4.47
N LEU A 101 1.01 -7.57 4.83
CA LEU A 101 1.29 -7.12 6.20
C LEU A 101 0.87 -5.68 6.50
N VAL A 102 0.61 -4.85 5.49
CA VAL A 102 0.34 -3.40 5.66
C VAL A 102 -0.78 -3.09 6.64
N GLY A 103 -1.83 -3.93 6.66
CA GLY A 103 -2.99 -3.78 7.55
C GLY A 103 -2.77 -4.30 8.97
N SER A 104 -1.69 -5.05 9.20
CA SER A 104 -1.40 -5.72 10.47
C SER A 104 -0.27 -5.05 11.25
N VAL A 105 0.61 -4.33 10.55
CA VAL A 105 1.75 -3.63 11.15
C VAL A 105 1.32 -2.23 11.59
N SER A 106 1.65 -1.88 12.84
CA SER A 106 1.36 -0.55 13.38
C SER A 106 2.31 0.51 12.81
N SER A 107 1.87 1.77 12.81
CA SER A 107 2.71 2.91 12.38
C SER A 107 4.02 2.97 13.15
N VAL A 108 4.00 2.73 14.46
CA VAL A 108 5.21 2.73 15.31
C VAL A 108 6.25 1.72 14.84
N VAL A 109 5.82 0.50 14.44
CA VAL A 109 6.76 -0.50 13.93
C VAL A 109 7.34 -0.06 12.59
N THR A 110 6.49 0.46 11.70
CA THR A 110 6.93 1.02 10.41
C THR A 110 7.93 2.16 10.60
N GLU A 111 7.67 3.10 11.51
CA GLU A 111 8.55 4.23 11.81
C GLU A 111 9.94 3.75 12.26
N ARG A 112 10.00 2.75 13.14
CA ARG A 112 11.28 2.17 13.58
C ARG A 112 12.02 1.42 12.48
N VAL A 113 11.29 0.74 11.60
CA VAL A 113 11.89 0.11 10.42
C VAL A 113 12.48 1.17 9.49
N ALA A 114 11.76 2.27 9.27
CA ALA A 114 12.27 3.39 8.45
C ALA A 114 13.54 4.01 9.05
N GLU A 115 13.57 4.26 10.36
CA GLU A 115 14.78 4.74 11.05
C GLU A 115 15.96 3.78 10.88
N THR A 116 15.72 2.47 11.01
CA THR A 116 16.76 1.44 10.86
C THR A 116 17.33 1.42 9.45
N LEU A 117 16.49 1.59 8.43
CA LEU A 117 16.94 1.65 7.03
C LEU A 117 17.82 2.86 6.76
N LEU A 118 17.44 4.04 7.27
CA LEU A 118 18.23 5.27 7.10
C LEU A 118 19.61 5.15 7.73
N ASP A 119 19.73 4.43 8.84
CA ASP A 119 21.02 4.23 9.50
C ASP A 119 21.87 3.18 8.78
N ALA A 120 21.26 2.17 8.15
CA ALA A 120 21.95 1.23 7.28
C ALA A 120 22.56 1.94 6.05
N GLU A 121 21.79 2.79 5.36
CA GLU A 121 22.28 3.55 4.19
C GLU A 121 23.47 4.47 4.55
N LYS A 122 23.45 5.08 5.75
CA LYS A 122 24.57 5.90 6.23
C LYS A 122 25.83 5.08 6.52
N ALA A 123 25.69 3.89 7.09
CA ALA A 123 26.83 3.01 7.36
C ALA A 123 27.49 2.57 6.05
N GLU A 124 26.69 2.17 5.05
CA GLU A 124 27.20 1.82 3.72
C GLU A 124 27.89 3.00 3.02
N ALA A 125 27.39 4.23 3.21
CA ALA A 125 28.01 5.43 2.64
C ALA A 125 29.35 5.78 3.30
N ASP A 126 29.51 5.53 4.60
CA ASP A 126 30.76 5.77 5.34
C ASP A 126 31.84 4.71 5.02
N GLU A 127 31.42 3.49 4.67
CA GLU A 127 32.32 2.39 4.29
C GLU A 127 32.80 2.46 2.83
N ARG A 128 32.21 3.32 1.98
CA ARG A 128 32.70 3.52 0.60
C ARG A 128 33.98 4.37 0.61
N PRO A 129 35.14 3.84 0.16
CA PRO A 129 36.35 4.62 0.10
C PRO A 129 36.18 5.79 -0.89
N PRO A 130 36.81 6.96 -0.64
CA PRO A 130 36.76 8.06 -1.59
C PRO A 130 37.33 7.58 -2.92
N SER A 131 36.54 7.71 -3.98
CA SER A 131 36.96 7.43 -5.35
C SER A 131 38.26 8.21 -5.62
N VAL A 132 39.37 7.48 -5.76
CA VAL A 132 40.64 8.05 -6.16
C VAL A 132 40.51 8.37 -7.66
N GLU A 133 40.49 9.67 -8.00
CA GLU A 133 40.67 10.18 -9.37
C GLU A 133 42.08 9.87 -9.91
#